data_AF-A0A6G3X9U5-F1
#
_entry.id   AF-A0A6G3X9U5-F1
#
_cell.length_a   1.000
_cell.length_b   1.000
_cell.length_c   1.000
_cell.angle_alpha   90.00
_cell.angle_beta   90.00
_cell.angle_gamma   90.00
#
_symmetry.space_group_name_H-M   'P 1'
#
loop_
_entity.id
_entity.type
_entity.pdbx_description
1 polymer ?
#
loop_
_entity_poly.entity_id
_entity_poly.type
_entity_poly.pdbx_seq_one_letter_code
_entity_poly.pdbx_strand_id
1 'polypeptide(L)'
;LARDAARTLINDPAELRALRAELDSRGLEVVTLNGFPYEGFGSDEVKYRVYRPDWTEPDRLAHTTDLARLLAALLPDDATEGTISTLPLAWRTPYDGDPGAARTARAALTTLAQRLDALAELTGKSIRVGLEPEPGCTVETTADA
;
A
#
# COMPACT_ATOMS: atom_id res chain seq x y z
N LEU A 1 5.58 -4.51 1.95
CA LEU A 1 5.56 -5.76 1.18
C LEU A 1 5.81 -5.37 -0.26
N ALA A 2 7.00 -5.69 -0.78
CA ALA A 2 7.38 -5.30 -2.13
C ALA A 2 6.42 -5.88 -3.18
N ARG A 3 6.31 -5.20 -4.31
CA ARG A 3 5.40 -5.50 -5.41
C ARG A 3 5.48 -6.95 -5.87
N ASP A 4 6.67 -7.50 -6.07
CA ASP A 4 6.79 -8.87 -6.59
C ASP A 4 6.28 -9.92 -5.60
N ALA A 5 6.56 -9.75 -4.31
CA ALA A 5 6.00 -10.60 -3.26
C ALA A 5 4.47 -10.47 -3.18
N ALA A 6 3.94 -9.24 -3.22
CA ALA A 6 2.50 -9.00 -3.25
C ALA A 6 1.85 -9.64 -4.49
N ARG A 7 2.50 -9.54 -5.66
CA ARG A 7 2.03 -10.14 -6.92
C ARG A 7 2.04 -11.66 -6.88
N THR A 8 3.04 -12.29 -6.28
CA THR A 8 3.02 -13.75 -6.09
C THR A 8 1.82 -14.16 -5.24
N LEU A 9 1.66 -13.52 -4.08
CA LEU A 9 0.60 -13.88 -3.13
C LEU A 9 -0.82 -13.61 -3.66
N ILE A 10 -1.02 -12.53 -4.44
CA ILE A 10 -2.35 -12.20 -4.98
C ILE A 10 -2.75 -13.10 -6.17
N ASN A 11 -1.76 -13.58 -6.94
CA ASN A 11 -2.02 -14.39 -8.13
C ASN A 11 -1.98 -15.90 -7.85
N ASP A 12 -1.37 -16.33 -6.74
CA ASP A 12 -1.31 -17.72 -6.35
C ASP A 12 -1.94 -17.95 -4.95
N PRO A 13 -3.20 -18.44 -4.90
CA PRO A 13 -3.86 -18.78 -3.65
C PRO A 13 -3.14 -19.86 -2.84
N ALA A 14 -2.32 -20.71 -3.45
CA ALA A 14 -1.55 -21.72 -2.72
C ALA A 14 -0.43 -21.07 -1.92
N GLU A 15 0.29 -20.10 -2.50
CA GLU A 15 1.33 -19.32 -1.82
C GLU A 15 0.76 -18.52 -0.65
N LEU A 16 -0.41 -17.89 -0.83
CA LEU A 16 -1.08 -17.17 0.26
C LEU A 16 -1.49 -18.10 1.42
N ARG A 17 -2.03 -19.29 1.11
CA ARG A 17 -2.36 -20.29 2.14
C ARG A 17 -1.12 -20.81 2.85
N ALA A 18 -0.03 -21.04 2.13
CA ALA A 18 1.23 -21.47 2.71
C ALA A 18 1.79 -20.42 3.68
N LEU A 19 1.76 -19.13 3.29
CA LEU A 19 2.14 -18.03 4.16
C LEU A 19 1.27 -17.99 5.43
N ARG A 20 -0.06 -18.08 5.29
CA ARG A 20 -0.98 -18.09 6.45
C ARG A 20 -0.68 -19.26 7.39
N ALA A 21 -0.51 -20.46 6.86
CA ALA A 21 -0.18 -21.64 7.66
C ALA A 21 1.15 -21.47 8.43
N GLU A 22 2.16 -20.87 7.80
CA GLU A 22 3.45 -20.64 8.46
C GLU A 22 3.33 -19.61 9.59
N LEU A 23 2.58 -18.52 9.37
CA LEU A 23 2.29 -17.51 10.39
C LEU A 23 1.54 -18.13 11.58
N ASP A 24 0.49 -18.90 11.31
CA ASP A 24 -0.32 -19.58 12.31
C ASP A 24 0.53 -20.57 13.13
N SER A 25 1.40 -21.35 12.48
CA SER A 25 2.28 -22.32 13.15
C SER A 25 3.25 -21.67 14.14
N ARG A 26 3.56 -20.38 13.93
CA ARG A 26 4.45 -19.57 14.77
C ARG A 26 3.70 -18.66 15.74
N GLY A 27 2.37 -18.67 15.72
CA GLY A 27 1.54 -17.76 16.51
C GLY A 27 1.75 -16.28 16.14
N LEU A 28 1.99 -16.00 14.86
CA LEU A 28 2.20 -14.63 14.36
C LEU A 28 0.94 -14.12 13.68
N GLU A 29 0.57 -12.89 13.99
CA GLU A 29 -0.60 -12.23 13.41
C GLU A 29 -0.18 -11.09 12.49
N VAL A 30 -0.92 -10.91 11.40
CA VAL A 30 -0.71 -9.80 10.46
C VAL A 30 -1.81 -8.77 10.66
N VAL A 31 -1.47 -7.66 11.30
CA VAL A 31 -2.39 -6.55 11.58
C VAL A 31 -2.15 -5.31 10.71
N THR A 32 -1.01 -5.29 10.02
CA THR A 32 -0.61 -4.17 9.15
C THR A 32 0.31 -4.62 8.03
N LEU A 33 0.35 -3.86 6.93
CA LEU A 33 1.37 -3.98 5.88
C LEU A 33 1.96 -2.60 5.57
N ASN A 34 3.29 -2.50 5.53
CA ASN A 34 3.94 -1.32 4.98
C ASN A 34 4.02 -1.46 3.45
N GLY A 35 3.36 -0.59 2.70
CA GLY A 35 3.37 -0.49 1.24
C GLY A 35 4.30 0.60 0.68
N PHE A 36 5.10 1.25 1.51
CA PHE A 36 6.03 2.30 1.07
C PHE A 36 7.08 1.77 0.08
N PRO A 37 7.89 0.74 0.40
CA PRO A 37 8.82 0.16 -0.57
C PRO A 37 8.06 -0.59 -1.66
N TYR A 38 8.11 -0.07 -2.87
CA TYR A 38 7.52 -0.73 -4.04
C TYR A 38 8.42 -1.85 -4.57
N GLU A 39 9.72 -1.56 -4.73
CA GLU A 39 10.73 -2.55 -5.09
C GLU A 39 11.39 -3.14 -3.85
N GLY A 40 11.98 -4.34 -3.97
CA GLY A 40 12.79 -4.92 -2.91
C GLY A 40 14.09 -4.14 -2.69
N PHE A 41 14.68 -4.24 -1.49
CA PHE A 41 15.91 -3.53 -1.09
C PHE A 41 17.22 -4.04 -1.75
N GLY A 42 17.14 -4.61 -2.96
CA GLY A 42 18.27 -5.22 -3.67
C GLY A 42 18.84 -4.41 -4.84
N SER A 43 18.28 -3.23 -5.13
CA SER A 43 18.74 -2.38 -6.24
C SER A 43 19.71 -1.29 -5.74
N ASP A 44 20.89 -1.20 -6.36
CA ASP A 44 22.05 -0.38 -5.95
C ASP A 44 21.85 1.16 -6.01
N GLU A 45 20.64 1.68 -6.23
CA GLU A 45 20.36 3.12 -6.39
C GLU A 45 19.20 3.59 -5.52
N VAL A 46 19.52 3.95 -4.27
CA VAL A 46 18.51 4.04 -3.19
C VAL A 46 17.84 5.42 -3.06
N LYS A 47 18.48 6.51 -3.50
CA LYS A 47 18.09 7.84 -2.95
C LYS A 47 16.72 8.38 -3.37
N TYR A 48 16.26 8.13 -4.61
CA TYR A 48 14.98 8.68 -5.09
C TYR A 48 14.04 7.65 -5.73
N ARG A 49 14.55 6.49 -6.17
CA ARG A 49 13.73 5.45 -6.80
C ARG A 49 12.71 4.86 -5.82
N VAL A 50 13.00 4.87 -4.51
CA VAL A 50 12.07 4.36 -3.48
C VAL A 50 10.73 5.11 -3.44
N TYR A 51 10.71 6.38 -3.88
CA TYR A 51 9.49 7.18 -3.97
C TYR A 51 8.68 6.91 -5.25
N ARG A 52 9.17 6.04 -6.14
CA ARG A 52 8.50 5.64 -7.37
C ARG A 52 8.01 4.18 -7.27
N PRO A 53 6.85 3.85 -7.86
CA PRO A 53 5.87 4.75 -8.43
C PRO A 53 5.23 5.63 -7.35
N ASP A 54 4.87 6.86 -7.70
CA ASP A 54 4.12 7.77 -6.82
C ASP A 54 2.60 7.72 -7.11
N TRP A 55 1.78 8.51 -6.41
CA TRP A 55 0.32 8.49 -6.59
C TRP A 55 -0.17 9.06 -7.94
N THR A 56 0.71 9.65 -8.74
CA THR A 56 0.39 10.02 -10.14
C THR A 56 0.51 8.84 -11.09
N GLU A 57 1.11 7.74 -10.65
CA GLU A 57 1.34 6.54 -11.45
C GLU A 57 0.31 5.44 -11.10
N PRO A 58 -0.32 4.80 -12.10
CA PRO A 58 -1.36 3.79 -11.85
C PRO A 58 -0.86 2.58 -11.06
N ASP A 59 0.44 2.28 -11.15
CA ASP A 59 1.10 1.18 -10.45
C ASP A 59 1.00 1.32 -8.92
N ARG A 60 1.05 2.55 -8.37
CA ARG A 60 0.91 2.78 -6.92
C ARG A 60 -0.48 2.42 -6.43
N LEU A 61 -1.52 2.81 -7.17
CA LEU A 61 -2.91 2.46 -6.87
C LEU A 61 -3.12 0.94 -6.95
N ALA A 62 -2.62 0.30 -8.01
CA ALA A 62 -2.74 -1.14 -8.19
C ALA A 62 -2.08 -1.90 -7.04
N HIS A 63 -0.84 -1.55 -6.71
CA HIS A 63 -0.11 -2.19 -5.63
C HIS A 63 -0.79 -2.02 -4.26
N THR A 64 -1.22 -0.80 -3.93
CA THR A 64 -1.92 -0.55 -2.65
C THR A 64 -3.25 -1.30 -2.57
N THR A 65 -3.95 -1.46 -3.70
CA THR A 65 -5.18 -2.29 -3.78
C THR A 65 -4.87 -3.76 -3.50
N ASP A 66 -3.79 -4.30 -4.07
CA ASP A 66 -3.39 -5.68 -3.84
C ASP A 66 -3.00 -5.91 -2.37
N LEU A 67 -2.28 -4.98 -1.77
CA LEU A 67 -1.96 -5.02 -0.33
C LEU A 67 -3.22 -5.03 0.53
N ALA A 68 -4.24 -4.22 0.20
CA ALA A 68 -5.50 -4.21 0.95
C ALA A 68 -6.21 -5.56 0.90
N ARG A 69 -6.25 -6.20 -0.27
CA ARG A 69 -6.83 -7.54 -0.45
C ARG A 69 -6.05 -8.60 0.32
N LEU A 70 -4.72 -8.56 0.26
CA LEU A 70 -3.86 -9.47 1.01
C LEU A 70 -4.05 -9.31 2.51
N LEU A 71 -4.05 -8.08 3.02
CA LEU A 71 -4.26 -7.82 4.44
C LEU A 71 -5.64 -8.31 4.89
N ALA A 72 -6.70 -8.06 4.13
CA ALA A 72 -8.03 -8.59 4.45
C ALA A 72 -8.05 -10.13 4.53
N ALA A 73 -7.30 -10.83 3.69
CA ALA A 73 -7.20 -12.29 3.73
C ALA A 73 -6.30 -12.84 4.86
N LEU A 74 -5.35 -12.02 5.34
CA LEU A 74 -4.36 -12.38 6.36
C LEU A 74 -4.74 -11.93 7.77
N LEU A 75 -5.65 -10.95 7.90
CA LEU A 75 -6.12 -10.49 9.21
C LEU A 75 -6.68 -11.67 10.02
N PRO A 76 -6.39 -11.72 11.34
CA PRO A 76 -6.99 -12.68 12.25
C PRO A 76 -8.52 -12.74 12.11
N ASP A 77 -9.12 -13.90 12.38
CA ASP A 77 -10.56 -14.10 12.18
C ASP A 77 -11.40 -13.26 13.15
N ASP A 78 -10.85 -12.88 14.30
CA ASP A 78 -11.44 -11.97 15.29
C ASP A 78 -11.13 -10.48 15.04
N ALA A 79 -10.28 -10.18 14.05
CA ALA A 79 -9.96 -8.82 13.64
C ALA A 79 -10.82 -8.35 12.45
N THR A 80 -11.53 -7.25 12.67
CA THR A 80 -12.36 -6.57 11.66
C THR A 80 -11.66 -5.37 11.01
N GLU A 81 -10.49 -4.98 11.50
CA GLU A 81 -9.77 -3.79 11.03
C GLU A 81 -8.28 -4.08 10.81
N GLY A 82 -7.73 -3.50 9.74
CA GLY A 82 -6.30 -3.53 9.44
C GLY A 82 -5.80 -2.19 8.91
N THR A 83 -4.48 -1.99 8.92
CA THR A 83 -3.86 -0.77 8.41
C THR A 83 -2.81 -1.05 7.35
N ILE A 84 -2.70 -0.15 6.38
CA ILE A 84 -1.59 -0.12 5.43
C ILE A 84 -0.95 1.24 5.54
N SER A 85 0.36 1.28 5.71
CA SER A 85 1.11 2.52 5.59
C SER A 85 1.76 2.61 4.21
N THR A 86 1.87 3.79 3.62
CA THR A 86 2.39 3.93 2.26
C THR A 86 2.94 5.32 2.00
N LEU A 87 3.57 5.49 0.85
CA LEU A 87 4.14 6.74 0.36
C LEU A 87 3.14 7.91 0.45
N PRO A 88 3.62 9.12 0.84
CA PRO A 88 2.77 10.27 1.10
C PRO A 88 1.91 10.65 -0.12
N LEU A 89 2.51 11.26 -1.14
CA LEU A 89 1.87 11.57 -2.42
C LEU A 89 2.87 11.36 -3.55
N ALA A 90 3.98 12.09 -3.46
CA ALA A 90 5.12 12.00 -4.34
C ALA A 90 6.31 12.75 -3.72
N TRP A 91 7.49 12.57 -4.32
CA TRP A 91 8.59 13.49 -4.11
C TRP A 91 8.24 14.87 -4.67
N ARG A 92 8.54 15.95 -3.94
CA ARG A 92 8.05 17.31 -4.22
C ARG A 92 8.36 17.80 -5.64
N THR A 93 9.55 17.46 -6.15
CA THR A 93 9.98 17.81 -7.51
C THR A 93 10.17 16.55 -8.35
N PRO A 94 9.38 16.29 -9.38
CA PRO A 94 8.69 17.30 -10.19
C PRO A 94 7.21 17.54 -9.84
N TYR A 95 6.64 16.87 -8.82
CA TYR A 95 5.20 16.87 -8.54
C TYR A 95 4.58 18.28 -8.49
N ASP A 96 5.17 19.20 -7.72
CA ASP A 96 4.65 20.56 -7.54
C ASP A 96 4.73 21.40 -8.84
N GLY A 97 5.60 20.99 -9.78
CA GLY A 97 5.76 21.62 -11.09
C GLY A 97 4.81 21.11 -12.16
N ASP A 98 4.06 20.03 -11.91
CA ASP A 98 3.08 19.47 -12.84
C ASP A 98 1.65 19.91 -12.45
N PRO A 99 0.98 20.78 -13.24
CA PRO A 99 -0.38 21.23 -12.97
C PRO A 99 -1.44 20.11 -12.97
N GLY A 100 -1.12 18.92 -13.48
CA GLY A 100 -1.98 17.73 -13.50
C GLY A 100 -1.80 16.79 -12.31
N ALA A 101 -0.61 16.77 -11.69
CA ALA A 101 -0.21 15.78 -10.69
C ALA A 101 -1.19 15.68 -9.51
N ALA A 102 -1.59 16.81 -8.92
CA ALA A 102 -2.55 16.83 -7.81
C ALA A 102 -3.93 16.25 -8.18
N ARG A 103 -4.40 16.51 -9.41
CA ARG A 103 -5.68 15.93 -9.88
C ARG A 103 -5.57 14.42 -10.07
N THR A 104 -4.47 13.95 -10.64
CA THR A 104 -4.20 12.52 -10.86
C THR A 104 -4.09 11.77 -9.54
N ALA A 105 -3.28 12.25 -8.60
CA ALA A 105 -3.10 11.64 -7.28
C ALA A 105 -4.43 11.59 -6.50
N ARG A 106 -5.20 12.69 -6.51
CA ARG A 106 -6.52 12.72 -5.88
C ARG A 106 -7.47 11.69 -6.51
N ALA A 107 -7.49 11.58 -7.84
CA ALA A 107 -8.34 10.60 -8.52
C ALA A 107 -7.94 9.16 -8.13
N ALA A 108 -6.65 8.86 -8.05
CA ALA A 108 -6.16 7.56 -7.60
C ALA A 108 -6.59 7.24 -6.16
N LEU A 109 -6.45 8.19 -5.23
CA LEU A 109 -6.89 8.02 -3.83
C LEU A 109 -8.42 7.87 -3.72
N THR A 110 -9.20 8.61 -4.52
CA THR A 110 -10.65 8.43 -4.58
C THR A 110 -11.02 7.03 -5.08
N THR A 111 -10.36 6.54 -6.13
CA THR A 111 -10.56 5.16 -6.61
C THR A 111 -10.12 4.13 -5.58
N LEU A 112 -9.04 4.37 -4.83
CA LEU A 112 -8.63 3.50 -3.73
C LEU A 112 -9.74 3.42 -2.67
N ALA A 113 -10.25 4.56 -2.19
CA ALA A 113 -11.32 4.60 -1.19
C ALA A 113 -12.53 3.75 -1.61
N GLN A 114 -12.99 3.92 -2.86
CA GLN A 114 -14.10 3.10 -3.41
C GLN A 114 -13.79 1.59 -3.42
N ARG A 115 -12.54 1.21 -3.69
CA ARG A 115 -12.12 -0.20 -3.66
C ARG A 115 -12.04 -0.75 -2.24
N LEU A 116 -11.65 0.08 -1.27
CA LEU A 116 -11.63 -0.29 0.15
C LEU A 116 -13.05 -0.45 0.69
N ASP A 117 -13.98 0.42 0.31
CA ASP A 117 -15.40 0.30 0.66
C ASP A 117 -15.98 -1.02 0.12
N ALA A 118 -15.76 -1.30 -1.17
CA ALA A 118 -16.21 -2.56 -1.77
C ALA A 118 -15.56 -3.80 -1.12
N LEU A 119 -14.29 -3.71 -0.71
CA LEU A 119 -13.61 -4.78 0.01
C LEU A 119 -14.22 -5.01 1.39
N ALA A 120 -14.53 -3.93 2.12
CA ALA A 120 -15.18 -4.00 3.42
C ALA A 120 -16.60 -4.59 3.31
N GLU A 121 -17.38 -4.20 2.30
CA GLU A 121 -18.69 -4.79 2.01
C GLU A 121 -18.60 -6.30 1.73
N LEU A 122 -17.58 -6.72 0.96
CA LEU A 122 -17.41 -8.11 0.56
C LEU A 122 -16.92 -9.02 1.70
N THR A 123 -16.04 -8.50 2.56
CA THR A 123 -15.29 -9.31 3.53
C THR A 123 -15.66 -9.05 4.98
N GLY A 124 -16.37 -7.96 5.27
CA GLY A 124 -16.59 -7.46 6.63
C GLY A 124 -15.33 -6.88 7.29
N LYS A 125 -14.21 -6.77 6.57
CA LYS A 125 -12.93 -6.27 7.09
C LYS A 125 -12.63 -4.88 6.52
N SER A 126 -12.46 -3.90 7.40
CA SER A 126 -12.12 -2.52 7.05
C SER A 126 -10.61 -2.32 7.01
N ILE A 127 -10.09 -1.80 5.89
CA ILE A 127 -8.67 -1.52 5.73
C ILE A 127 -8.46 -0.01 5.62
N ARG A 128 -7.69 0.57 6.55
CA ARG A 128 -7.30 1.99 6.52
C ARG A 128 -5.94 2.16 5.87
N VAL A 129 -5.80 3.12 4.96
CA VAL A 129 -4.53 3.46 4.32
C VAL A 129 -4.02 4.78 4.89
N GLY A 130 -2.85 4.74 5.54
CA GLY A 130 -2.14 5.90 6.06
C GLY A 130 -1.04 6.35 5.10
N LEU A 131 -1.07 7.62 4.72
CA LEU A 131 -0.01 8.27 3.97
C LEU A 131 1.06 8.73 4.97
N GLU A 132 2.31 8.26 4.81
CA GLU A 132 3.42 8.57 5.73
C GLU A 132 4.15 9.83 5.25
N PRO A 133 4.15 10.96 5.99
CA PRO A 133 4.91 12.14 5.62
C PRO A 133 6.41 11.87 5.59
N GLU A 134 7.11 12.41 4.60
CA GLU A 134 8.54 12.16 4.38
C GLU A 134 9.29 13.45 4.01
N PRO A 135 10.51 13.68 4.56
CA PRO A 135 11.35 14.81 4.17
C PRO A 135 11.55 14.90 2.65
N GLY A 136 11.23 16.07 2.07
CA GLY A 136 11.35 16.31 0.63
C GLY A 136 10.17 15.84 -0.24
N CYS A 137 9.16 15.20 0.35
CA CYS A 137 7.88 14.91 -0.32
C CYS A 137 6.91 16.09 -0.25
N THR A 138 5.86 16.07 -1.10
CA THR A 138 4.83 17.13 -1.08
C THR A 138 4.08 17.18 0.26
N VAL A 139 3.86 16.03 0.90
CA VAL A 139 3.42 15.93 2.31
C VAL A 139 4.65 15.56 3.12
N GLU A 140 5.24 16.55 3.81
CA GLU A 140 6.53 16.40 4.50
C GLU A 140 6.36 16.26 6.01
N THR A 141 5.35 16.93 6.58
CA THR A 141 5.06 16.89 8.01
C THR A 141 3.65 16.37 8.27
N THR A 142 3.38 15.98 9.51
CA THR A 142 2.02 15.60 9.91
C THR A 142 1.03 16.76 9.84
N ALA A 143 1.50 18.01 9.82
CA ALA A 143 0.63 19.18 9.66
C ALA A 143 0.19 19.40 8.20
N ASP A 144 0.90 18.79 7.24
CA ASP A 144 0.55 18.84 5.81
C ASP A 144 -0.46 17.73 5.43
N ALA A 145 -0.69 16.76 6.32
CA ALA A 145 -1.47 15.53 6.07
C ALA A 145 -2.95 15.63 6.43
#